data_AF-A0A7V1LI15-F1
#
_entry.id   AF-A0A7V1LI15-F1
#
_cell.length_a   1.000
_cell.length_b   1.000
_cell.length_c   1.000
_cell.angle_alpha   90.00
_cell.angle_beta   90.00
_cell.angle_gamma   90.00
#
_symmetry.space_group_name_H-M   'P 1'
#
loop_
_entity.id
_entity.type
_entity.pdbx_description
1 polymer ?
#
loop_
_entity_poly.entity_id
_entity_poly.type
_entity_poly.pdbx_seq_one_letter_code
_entity_poly.pdbx_strand_id
1 'polypeptide(L)'
;DKIIGKGHNQIEMLRDPTAHAEMIAITSAANHLNNWRLNECDIYVTLEPCIMCTGAILSSRVQNLYFSTFDPKFGACGSVYNLIEEKKYNHSLNVYSGVYETESKNLLEKFFRKIRKN
;
A
#
# COMPACT_ATOMS: atom_id res chain seq x y z
N ASP A 1 17.53 -6.85 -7.80
CA ASP A 1 16.13 -6.35 -7.87
C ASP A 1 16.01 -5.02 -8.58
N LYS A 2 14.86 -4.76 -9.23
CA LYS A 2 14.58 -3.55 -10.03
C LYS A 2 13.20 -3.00 -9.66
N ILE A 3 13.08 -1.69 -9.53
CA ILE A 3 11.78 -1.03 -9.34
C ILE A 3 11.06 -0.97 -10.70
N ILE A 4 9.87 -1.56 -10.76
CA ILE A 4 9.03 -1.63 -11.97
C ILE A 4 7.73 -0.82 -11.88
N GLY A 5 7.38 -0.33 -10.68
CA GLY A 5 6.22 0.52 -10.44
C GLY A 5 6.48 1.48 -9.28
N LYS A 6 5.91 2.69 -9.37
CA LYS A 6 5.94 3.69 -8.31
C LYS A 6 4.59 4.40 -8.24
N GLY A 7 4.19 4.81 -7.05
CA GLY A 7 2.98 5.58 -6.82
C GLY A 7 3.09 6.42 -5.56
N HIS A 8 2.32 7.50 -5.51
CA HIS A 8 2.09 8.30 -4.30
C HIS A 8 0.63 8.74 -4.32
N ASN A 9 0.07 9.13 -3.17
CA ASN A 9 -1.32 9.56 -3.08
C ASN A 9 -1.60 10.77 -4.01
N GLN A 10 -2.58 10.62 -4.89
CA GLN A 10 -3.00 11.63 -5.87
C GLN A 10 -4.51 11.91 -5.85
N ILE A 11 -5.24 11.49 -4.79
CA ILE A 11 -6.70 11.65 -4.67
C ILE A 11 -7.14 13.08 -5.02
N GLU A 12 -6.57 14.10 -4.37
CA GLU A 12 -6.95 15.50 -4.60
C GLU A 12 -6.59 16.00 -6.00
N MET A 13 -5.46 15.55 -6.52
CA MET A 13 -4.95 15.97 -7.83
C MET A 13 -5.80 15.42 -8.97
N LEU A 14 -6.18 14.13 -8.89
CA LEU A 14 -6.94 13.43 -9.91
C LEU A 14 -8.45 13.47 -9.67
N ARG A 15 -8.89 13.95 -8.50
CA ARG A 15 -10.28 13.86 -8.02
C ARG A 15 -10.82 12.44 -8.10
N ASP A 16 -9.96 11.48 -7.80
CA ASP A 16 -10.23 10.05 -7.88
C ASP A 16 -10.06 9.44 -6.49
N PRO A 17 -11.14 8.91 -5.88
CA PRO A 17 -11.06 8.32 -4.54
C PRO A 17 -10.18 7.07 -4.48
N THR A 18 -9.83 6.47 -5.63
CA THR A 18 -9.01 5.27 -5.73
C THR A 18 -7.52 5.56 -5.95
N ALA A 19 -7.13 6.82 -6.17
CA ALA A 19 -5.77 7.24 -6.51
C ALA A 19 -4.78 7.21 -5.32
N HIS A 20 -4.82 6.12 -4.54
CA HIS A 20 -3.87 5.79 -3.51
C HIS A 20 -2.52 5.35 -4.10
N ALA A 21 -1.47 5.46 -3.30
CA ALA A 21 -0.10 5.16 -3.74
C ALA A 21 0.04 3.72 -4.26
N GLU A 22 -0.57 2.77 -3.54
CA GLU A 22 -0.57 1.34 -3.81
C GLU A 22 -1.26 1.03 -5.13
N MET A 23 -2.43 1.62 -5.37
CA MET A 23 -3.23 1.44 -6.58
C MET A 23 -2.45 1.88 -7.82
N ILE A 24 -1.82 3.06 -7.73
CA ILE A 24 -1.01 3.63 -8.81
C ILE A 24 0.25 2.76 -9.04
N ALA A 25 0.92 2.34 -7.97
CA ALA A 25 2.12 1.50 -8.08
C ALA A 25 1.82 0.13 -8.70
N ILE A 26 0.73 -0.53 -8.29
CA ILE A 26 0.26 -1.81 -8.87
C ILE A 26 -0.01 -1.65 -10.35
N THR A 27 -0.76 -0.61 -10.75
CA THR A 27 -1.09 -0.34 -12.16
C THR A 27 0.18 -0.08 -12.97
N SER A 28 1.10 0.71 -12.44
CA SER A 28 2.39 0.98 -13.07
C SER A 28 3.22 -0.30 -13.28
N ALA A 29 3.27 -1.17 -12.26
CA ALA A 29 4.00 -2.44 -12.34
C ALA A 29 3.36 -3.40 -13.34
N ALA A 30 2.03 -3.51 -13.33
CA ALA A 30 1.28 -4.35 -14.26
C ALA A 30 1.49 -3.92 -15.72
N ASN A 31 1.50 -2.61 -15.98
CA ASN A 31 1.81 -2.06 -17.29
C ASN A 31 3.25 -2.35 -17.72
N HIS A 32 4.22 -2.27 -16.79
CA HIS A 32 5.62 -2.59 -17.09
C HIS A 32 5.80 -4.05 -17.51
N LEU A 33 5.11 -4.98 -16.85
CA LEU A 33 5.17 -6.41 -17.16
C LEU A 33 4.21 -6.85 -18.27
N ASN A 34 3.35 -5.95 -18.74
CA ASN A 34 2.21 -6.25 -19.61
C ASN A 34 1.38 -7.44 -19.07
N ASN A 35 1.18 -7.48 -17.75
CA ASN A 35 0.50 -8.56 -17.04
C ASN A 35 -0.07 -8.05 -15.72
N TRP A 36 -1.30 -8.43 -15.40
CA TRP A 36 -1.93 -8.06 -14.12
C TRP A 36 -1.43 -8.89 -12.94
N ARG A 37 -0.82 -10.06 -13.21
CA ARG A 37 -0.24 -10.94 -12.20
C ARG A 37 1.16 -10.47 -11.82
N LEU A 38 1.33 -10.11 -10.56
CA LEU A 38 2.56 -9.61 -9.94
C LEU A 38 3.16 -10.65 -8.98
N ASN A 39 3.05 -11.94 -9.33
CA ASN A 39 3.46 -13.09 -8.49
C ASN A 39 4.90 -13.05 -7.98
N GLU A 40 5.81 -12.39 -8.69
CA GLU A 40 7.23 -12.30 -8.34
C GLU A 40 7.61 -10.88 -7.87
N CYS A 41 6.61 -10.10 -7.46
CA CYS A 41 6.81 -8.72 -7.04
C CYS A 41 6.60 -8.54 -5.54
N ASP A 42 7.37 -7.61 -5.01
CA ASP A 42 7.25 -7.07 -3.66
C ASP A 42 6.74 -5.65 -3.74
N ILE A 43 5.88 -5.26 -2.79
CA ILE A 43 5.39 -3.88 -2.66
C ILE A 43 5.84 -3.28 -1.33
N TYR A 44 6.33 -2.04 -1.39
CA TYR A 44 6.77 -1.27 -0.24
C TYR A 44 5.94 -0.01 -0.11
N VAL A 45 5.36 0.22 1.07
CA VAL A 45 4.45 1.34 1.34
C VAL A 45 4.77 2.00 2.68
N THR A 46 4.62 3.32 2.75
CA THR A 46 5.00 4.09 3.96
C THR A 46 3.96 4.05 5.07
N LEU A 47 2.75 3.60 4.78
CA LEU A 47 1.64 3.47 5.72
C LEU A 47 0.94 2.14 5.44
N GLU A 48 0.36 1.55 6.47
CA GLU A 48 -0.45 0.34 6.35
C GLU A 48 -1.57 0.54 5.31
N PRO A 49 -1.69 -0.38 4.33
CA PRO A 49 -2.74 -0.28 3.31
C PRO A 49 -4.14 -0.33 3.92
N CYS A 50 -5.02 0.50 3.35
CA CYS A 50 -6.45 0.45 3.66
C CYS A 50 -7.13 -0.76 3.01
N ILE A 51 -8.40 -1.02 3.36
CA ILE A 51 -9.17 -2.17 2.84
C ILE A 51 -9.16 -2.27 1.31
N MET A 52 -9.28 -1.14 0.61
CA MET A 52 -9.23 -1.08 -0.86
C MET A 52 -7.87 -1.53 -1.39
N CYS A 53 -6.79 -0.98 -0.83
CA CYS A 53 -5.43 -1.25 -1.29
C CYS A 53 -5.01 -2.69 -0.94
N THR A 54 -5.35 -3.18 0.26
CA THR A 54 -5.12 -4.58 0.64
C THR A 54 -5.83 -5.55 -0.31
N GLY A 55 -7.08 -5.25 -0.68
CA GLY A 55 -7.81 -6.01 -1.69
C GLY A 55 -7.10 -6.01 -3.04
N ALA A 56 -6.63 -4.85 -3.51
CA ALA A 56 -5.90 -4.76 -4.77
C ALA A 56 -4.55 -5.51 -4.77
N ILE A 57 -3.82 -5.48 -3.65
CA ILE A 57 -2.57 -6.23 -3.46
C ILE A 57 -2.86 -7.75 -3.56
N LEU A 58 -3.89 -8.24 -2.88
CA LEU A 58 -4.33 -9.64 -2.98
C LEU A 58 -4.76 -10.01 -4.41
N SER A 59 -5.56 -9.16 -5.06
CA SER A 59 -6.05 -9.38 -6.43
C SER A 59 -4.92 -9.40 -7.46
N SER A 60 -3.89 -8.58 -7.28
CA SER A 60 -2.72 -8.50 -8.18
C SER A 60 -1.68 -9.60 -7.96
N ARG A 61 -1.86 -10.46 -6.95
CA ARG A 61 -0.98 -11.60 -6.64
C ARG A 61 0.43 -11.21 -6.18
N VAL A 62 0.61 -9.99 -5.67
CA VAL A 62 1.88 -9.57 -5.06
C VAL A 62 2.29 -10.55 -3.96
N GLN A 63 3.56 -10.96 -3.93
CA GLN A 63 4.04 -12.00 -3.03
C GLN A 63 4.28 -11.47 -1.61
N ASN A 64 4.93 -10.31 -1.51
CA ASN A 64 5.30 -9.72 -0.22
C ASN A 64 4.86 -8.25 -0.15
N LEU A 65 4.24 -7.89 0.98
CA LEU A 65 3.90 -6.52 1.36
C LEU A 65 4.80 -6.09 2.53
N TYR A 66 5.51 -5.00 2.33
CA TYR A 66 6.29 -4.31 3.36
C TYR A 66 5.65 -2.96 3.65
N PHE A 67 5.29 -2.69 4.89
CA PHE A 67 4.81 -1.36 5.29
C PHE A 67 5.53 -0.80 6.51
N SER A 68 5.63 0.52 6.59
CA SER A 68 6.36 1.18 7.68
C SER A 68 5.55 1.30 8.97
N THR A 69 4.43 2.02 8.93
CA THR A 69 3.67 2.41 10.13
C THR A 69 2.24 1.91 10.04
N PHE A 70 1.67 1.45 11.15
CA PHE A 70 0.27 1.07 11.25
C PHE A 70 -0.68 2.27 11.08
N ASP A 71 -1.84 2.03 10.46
CA ASP A 71 -2.92 3.01 10.35
C ASP A 71 -4.09 2.63 11.27
N PRO A 72 -4.18 3.20 12.48
CA PRO A 72 -5.22 2.85 13.46
C PRO A 72 -6.64 3.25 13.02
N LYS A 73 -6.80 3.99 11.92
CA LYS A 73 -8.11 4.46 11.45
C LYS A 73 -8.62 3.69 10.24
N PHE A 74 -7.74 3.30 9.34
CA PHE A 74 -8.14 2.70 8.05
C PHE A 74 -7.39 1.43 7.68
N GLY A 75 -6.35 1.06 8.45
CA GLY A 75 -5.45 -0.04 8.15
C GLY A 75 -6.14 -1.40 8.14
N ALA A 76 -5.83 -2.21 7.12
CA ALA A 76 -6.48 -3.48 6.86
C ALA A 76 -5.51 -4.69 6.84
N CYS A 77 -4.30 -4.51 7.38
CA CYS A 77 -3.27 -5.54 7.52
C CYS A 77 -2.84 -5.74 8.98
N GLY A 78 -3.70 -5.40 9.94
CA GLY A 78 -3.44 -5.57 11.38
C GLY A 78 -4.08 -4.52 12.28
N SER A 79 -4.42 -3.32 11.79
CA SER A 79 -5.00 -2.26 12.63
C SER A 79 -6.51 -2.39 12.85
N VAL A 80 -7.31 -2.10 11.83
CA VAL A 80 -8.78 -2.15 11.91
C VAL A 80 -9.29 -3.51 11.42
N TYR A 81 -8.69 -3.98 10.33
CA TYR A 81 -8.95 -5.29 9.77
C TYR A 81 -7.63 -6.03 9.58
N ASN A 82 -7.71 -7.35 9.44
CA ASN A 82 -6.60 -8.17 9.01
C ASN A 82 -7.07 -9.16 7.95
N LEU A 83 -7.22 -8.67 6.72
CA LEU A 83 -7.74 -9.47 5.59
C LEU A 83 -6.83 -10.66 5.27
N ILE A 84 -5.54 -10.57 5.61
CA ILE A 84 -4.55 -11.57 5.24
C ILE A 84 -4.66 -12.81 6.12
N GLU A 85 -5.00 -12.65 7.41
CA GLU A 85 -5.15 -13.76 8.35
C GLU A 85 -6.41 -14.59 8.13
N GLU A 86 -7.42 -14.06 7.43
CA GLU A 86 -8.68 -14.77 7.24
C GLU A 86 -8.55 -16.05 6.39
N LYS A 87 -7.46 -16.22 5.62
CA LYS A 87 -7.17 -17.40 4.77
C LYS A 87 -8.31 -17.81 3.82
N LYS A 88 -9.25 -16.91 3.54
CA LYS A 88 -10.38 -17.11 2.62
C LYS A 88 -10.02 -16.85 1.15
N TYR A 89 -8.83 -16.30 0.89
CA TYR A 89 -8.39 -15.91 -0.44
C TYR A 89 -7.53 -17.00 -1.08
N ASN A 90 -7.61 -17.11 -2.41
CA ASN A 90 -6.83 -18.08 -3.20
C ASN A 90 -5.36 -17.66 -3.42
N HIS A 91 -4.90 -16.61 -2.75
CA HIS A 91 -3.52 -16.12 -2.78
C HIS A 91 -3.07 -15.78 -1.37
N SER A 92 -1.83 -16.12 -1.06
CA SER A 92 -1.20 -15.84 0.22
C SER A 92 -0.22 -14.69 0.06
N LEU A 93 -0.47 -13.62 0.81
CA LEU A 93 0.40 -12.45 0.88
C LEU A 93 1.24 -12.54 2.17
N ASN A 94 2.56 -12.45 2.05
CA ASN A 94 3.41 -12.27 3.22
C ASN A 94 3.43 -10.80 3.62
N VAL A 95 3.28 -10.51 4.91
CA VAL A 95 3.20 -9.14 5.41
C VAL A 95 4.31 -8.87 6.42
N TYR A 96 5.02 -7.78 6.20
CA TYR A 96 6.12 -7.31 7.03
C TYR A 96 5.88 -5.85 7.42
N SER A 97 5.73 -5.57 8.71
CA SER A 97 5.50 -4.24 9.26
C SER A 97 6.75 -3.66 9.91
N GLY A 98 6.79 -2.34 10.14
CA GLY A 98 7.83 -1.68 10.93
C GLY A 98 9.07 -1.26 10.13
N VAL A 99 9.06 -1.39 8.79
CA VAL A 99 10.21 -1.07 7.95
C VAL A 99 10.36 0.46 7.84
N TYR A 100 11.42 1.04 8.40
CA TYR A 100 11.62 2.51 8.48
C TYR A 100 10.44 3.26 9.13
N GLU A 101 9.86 2.68 10.19
CA GLU A 101 8.69 3.22 10.87
C GLU A 101 8.87 4.67 11.36
N THR A 102 10.04 4.98 11.93
CA THR A 102 10.33 6.31 12.50
C THR A 102 10.32 7.39 11.43
N GLU A 103 10.93 7.11 10.29
CA GLU A 103 11.02 8.01 9.15
C GLU A 103 9.64 8.27 8.52
N SER A 104 8.87 7.20 8.29
CA SER A 104 7.52 7.30 7.71
C SER A 104 6.55 8.05 8.62
N LYS A 105 6.58 7.78 9.93
CA LYS A 105 5.78 8.53 10.92
C LYS A 105 6.12 10.01 10.92
N ASN A 106 7.41 10.35 10.92
CA ASN A 106 7.87 11.74 10.88
C ASN A 106 7.40 12.47 9.60
N LEU A 107 7.33 11.78 8.46
CA LEU A 107 6.84 12.35 7.21
C LEU A 107 5.34 12.70 7.30
N LEU A 108 4.52 11.78 7.79
CA LEU A 108 3.08 11.96 8.00
C LEU A 108 2.77 13.10 8.98
N GLU A 109 3.47 13.13 10.12
CA GLU A 109 3.30 14.19 11.11
C GLU A 109 3.65 15.57 10.55
N LYS A 110 4.75 15.68 9.81
CA LYS A 110 5.14 16.93 9.14
C LYS A 110 4.09 17.40 8.14
N PHE A 111 3.51 16.47 7.37
CA PHE A 111 2.46 16.77 6.40
C PHE A 111 1.19 17.31 7.08
N PHE A 112 0.63 16.59 8.05
CA PHE A 112 -0.59 17.03 8.74
C PHE A 112 -0.38 18.30 9.56
N ARG A 113 0.82 18.50 10.13
CA ARG A 113 1.16 19.77 10.80
C ARG A 113 1.14 20.94 9.84
N LYS A 114 1.54 20.75 8.58
CA LYS A 114 1.47 21.79 7.54
C LYS A 114 0.02 22.09 7.15
N ILE A 115 -0.82 21.07 6.98
CA ILE A 115 -2.24 21.24 6.67
C ILE A 115 -2.96 22.02 7.76
N ARG A 116 -2.77 21.68 9.04
CA ARG A 116 -3.46 22.34 10.17
C ARG A 116 -3.06 23.80 10.38
N LYS A 117 -1.96 24.25 9.78
CA LYS A 117 -1.48 25.64 9.86
C LYS A 117 -1.99 26.51 8.71
N ASN A 118 -2.55 25.90 7.68
CA ASN A 118 -3.23 26.58 6.58
C ASN A 118 -4.74 26.61 6.84
#